data_AF-A0A962V5U5-F1
#
_entry.id   AF-A0A962V5U5-F1
#
_cell.length_a   1.000
_cell.length_b   1.000
_cell.length_c   1.000
_cell.angle_alpha   90.00
_cell.angle_beta   90.00
_cell.angle_gamma   90.00
#
_symmetry.space_group_name_H-M   'P 1'
#
loop_
_entity.id
_entity.type
_entity.pdbx_description
1 polymer ?
#
loop_
_entity_poly.entity_id
_entity_poly.type
_entity_poly.pdbx_seq_one_letter_code
_entity_poly.pdbx_strand_id
1 'polypeptide(L)'
;APADTVVTIKNGRLRVSRTQQSATPIDVFLQSLAREQGAGAIGVVLAGAGSDGALGLKAIADAGGMAMLQAPTAAADDSMSALPAEHRLVDHVLPPPRLAEELGRYLGHLRNIQQRGRRKTQQQAIEEALPAICDVLLQASQHDFRHYKSSTLIRRIQRRMQVLKMTDSSDYLEHLENDPAEGQKLFEELLIGVTTFFRDPDAFAALAREVIPKLFAERGADDAVRIWVPGCASGEEAYTLAMLLRSHMEQLDNPPEV
;
A
#
# COMPACT_ATOMS: atom_id res chain seq x y z
N ALA A 1 1.17 14.20 21.24
CA ALA A 1 0.40 15.44 20.98
C ALA A 1 -0.60 15.63 22.12
N PRO A 2 -1.13 16.84 22.38
CA PRO A 2 -2.27 17.01 23.28
C PRO A 2 -3.42 16.06 22.93
N ALA A 3 -4.27 15.71 23.91
CA ALA A 3 -5.51 14.98 23.64
C ALA A 3 -6.32 15.70 22.53
N ASP A 4 -7.02 14.92 21.71
CA ASP A 4 -7.87 15.41 20.61
C ASP A 4 -7.13 16.19 19.50
N THR A 5 -5.84 15.93 19.31
CA THR A 5 -5.07 16.52 18.21
C THR A 5 -4.37 15.47 17.36
N VAL A 6 -4.32 15.72 16.06
CA VAL A 6 -3.52 14.97 15.10
C VAL A 6 -2.39 15.85 14.58
N VAL A 7 -1.25 15.21 14.30
CA VAL A 7 -0.11 15.85 13.65
C VAL A 7 -0.08 15.39 12.20
N THR A 8 0.08 16.33 11.28
CA THR A 8 0.31 16.06 9.86
C THR A 8 1.54 16.82 9.39
N ILE A 9 2.12 16.42 8.26
CA ILE A 9 3.13 17.21 7.57
C ILE A 9 2.49 17.91 6.36
N LYS A 10 2.84 19.19 6.17
CA LYS A 10 2.49 19.97 4.97
C LYS A 10 3.52 21.05 4.69
N ASN A 11 4.09 21.04 3.49
CA ASN A 11 5.15 21.96 3.03
C ASN A 11 6.40 21.94 3.93
N GLY A 12 6.86 20.73 4.29
CA GLY A 12 8.03 20.48 5.13
C GLY A 12 7.84 20.86 6.60
N ARG A 13 6.62 21.17 7.02
CA ARG A 13 6.30 21.63 8.38
C ARG A 13 5.27 20.74 9.03
N LEU A 14 5.48 20.44 10.31
CA LEU A 14 4.49 19.78 11.14
C LEU A 14 3.33 20.75 11.41
N ARG A 15 2.10 20.26 11.24
CA ARG A 15 0.86 20.97 11.53
C ARG A 15 0.06 20.19 12.55
N VAL A 16 -0.49 20.90 13.52
CA VAL A 16 -1.36 20.33 14.56
C VAL A 16 -2.77 20.82 14.28
N SER A 17 -3.73 19.90 14.23
CA SER A 17 -5.16 20.20 14.09
C SER A 17 -5.96 19.42 15.11
N ARG A 18 -7.05 20.01 15.60
CA ARG A 18 -8.00 19.28 16.45
C ARG A 18 -8.77 18.25 15.64
N THR A 19 -9.03 17.10 16.24
CA THR A 19 -9.88 16.05 15.69
C THR A 19 -11.02 15.76 16.67
N GLN A 20 -12.23 15.51 16.15
CA GLN A 20 -13.40 15.12 16.96
C GLN A 20 -13.64 13.61 16.97
N GLN A 21 -12.86 12.84 16.20
CA GLN A 21 -13.01 11.39 16.08
C GLN A 21 -11.99 10.64 16.95
N SER A 22 -12.33 9.39 17.30
CA SER A 22 -11.39 8.37 17.78
C SER A 22 -10.30 8.17 16.74
N ALA A 23 -9.33 9.07 16.71
CA ALA A 23 -8.34 9.11 15.67
C ALA A 23 -7.35 7.96 15.85
N THR A 24 -6.88 7.44 14.73
CA THR A 24 -5.61 6.73 14.59
C THR A 24 -4.53 7.78 14.28
N PRO A 25 -4.05 8.56 15.28
CA PRO A 25 -3.14 9.68 15.04
C PRO A 25 -1.83 9.25 14.36
N ILE A 26 -1.36 8.02 14.60
CA ILE A 26 -0.16 7.49 13.94
C ILE A 26 -0.45 7.28 12.45
N ASP A 27 -1.56 6.63 12.10
CA ASP A 27 -1.95 6.45 10.70
C ASP A 27 -2.10 7.79 9.98
N VAL A 28 -2.81 8.75 10.58
CA VAL A 28 -3.02 10.09 10.00
C VAL A 28 -1.69 10.78 9.71
N PHE A 29 -0.75 10.73 10.66
CA PHE A 29 0.57 11.32 10.47
C PHE A 29 1.34 10.62 9.35
N LEU A 30 1.46 9.28 9.41
CA LEU A 30 2.23 8.50 8.43
C LEU A 30 1.63 8.58 7.01
N GLN A 31 0.31 8.64 6.87
CA GLN A 31 -0.34 8.88 5.58
C GLN A 31 -0.02 10.27 5.02
N SER A 32 0.00 11.30 5.86
CA SER A 32 0.42 12.65 5.43
C SER A 32 1.90 12.66 5.03
N LEU A 33 2.74 11.94 5.78
CA LEU A 33 4.17 11.78 5.48
C LEU A 33 4.39 11.07 4.15
N ALA A 34 3.68 9.98 3.89
CA ALA A 34 3.73 9.25 2.64
C ALA A 34 3.33 10.13 1.44
N ARG A 35 2.23 10.89 1.56
CA ARG A 35 1.76 11.79 0.50
C ARG A 35 2.76 12.90 0.19
N GLU A 36 3.45 13.44 1.20
CA GLU A 36 4.36 14.56 1.01
C GLU A 36 5.78 14.14 0.64
N GLN A 37 6.32 13.09 1.27
CA GLN A 37 7.72 12.70 1.11
C GLN A 37 7.92 11.55 0.11
N GLY A 38 6.86 10.82 -0.26
CA GLY A 38 6.95 9.70 -1.21
C GLY A 38 8.02 8.68 -0.81
N ALA A 39 8.94 8.40 -1.72
CA ALA A 39 10.08 7.51 -1.49
C ALA A 39 11.08 8.00 -0.42
N GLY A 40 10.99 9.27 -0.01
CA GLY A 40 11.77 9.81 1.11
C GLY A 40 11.17 9.52 2.48
N ALA A 41 9.94 9.00 2.54
CA ALA A 41 9.30 8.67 3.81
C ALA A 41 9.93 7.41 4.42
N ILE A 42 10.19 7.47 5.73
CA ILE A 42 10.60 6.31 6.53
C ILE A 42 9.66 6.24 7.72
N GLY A 43 8.91 5.16 7.82
CA GLY A 43 8.01 4.87 8.94
C GLY A 43 8.57 3.74 9.78
N VAL A 44 8.68 3.97 11.08
CA VAL A 44 9.04 2.93 12.05
C VAL A 44 7.97 2.93 13.13
N VAL A 45 7.23 1.84 13.26
CA VAL A 45 6.26 1.66 14.35
C VAL A 45 6.86 0.69 15.37
N LEU A 46 6.96 1.15 16.60
CA LEU A 46 7.37 0.34 17.73
C LEU A 46 6.15 -0.33 18.35
N ALA A 47 6.33 -1.53 18.89
CA ALA A 47 5.21 -2.33 19.39
C ALA A 47 4.47 -1.57 20.49
N GLY A 48 3.15 -1.43 20.33
CA GLY A 48 2.22 -0.81 21.27
C GLY A 48 0.87 -1.53 21.18
N ALA A 49 0.02 -1.39 22.19
CA ALA A 49 -1.28 -2.04 22.25
C ALA A 49 -2.29 -1.36 21.31
N GLY A 50 -2.24 -1.64 20.01
CA GLY A 50 -3.24 -1.14 19.06
C GLY A 50 -2.86 -1.36 17.58
N SER A 51 -3.84 -1.17 16.70
CA SER A 51 -3.69 -1.23 15.24
C SER A 51 -3.29 0.11 14.59
N ASP A 52 -3.20 1.19 15.38
CA ASP A 52 -2.81 2.51 14.90
C ASP A 52 -1.36 2.52 14.41
N GLY A 53 -1.17 2.75 13.12
CA GLY A 53 0.12 2.75 12.43
C GLY A 53 0.20 1.74 11.28
N ALA A 54 -0.67 0.72 11.25
CA ALA A 54 -0.66 -0.29 10.19
C ALA A 54 -1.00 0.31 8.81
N LEU A 55 -2.09 1.09 8.73
CA LEU A 55 -2.49 1.76 7.48
C LEU A 55 -1.49 2.85 7.07
N GLY A 56 -0.88 3.49 8.06
CA GLY A 56 0.19 4.47 7.89
C GLY A 56 1.45 3.87 7.27
N LEU A 57 1.93 2.74 7.80
CA LEU A 57 3.08 2.01 7.26
C LEU A 57 2.81 1.50 5.85
N LYS A 58 1.61 0.95 5.60
CA LYS A 58 1.18 0.58 4.24
C LYS A 58 1.23 1.78 3.30
N ALA A 59 0.70 2.94 3.70
CA ALA A 59 0.74 4.14 2.87
C ALA A 59 2.17 4.59 2.54
N ILE A 60 3.10 4.49 3.51
CA ILE A 60 4.53 4.77 3.27
C ILE A 60 5.11 3.80 2.26
N ALA A 61 4.86 2.50 2.42
CA ALA A 61 5.32 1.48 1.47
C ALA A 61 4.79 1.74 0.06
N ASP A 62 3.48 1.99 -0.08
CA ASP A 62 2.81 2.26 -1.35
C ASP A 62 3.37 3.51 -2.07
N ALA A 63 3.73 4.54 -1.29
CA ALA A 63 4.39 5.75 -1.76
C ALA A 63 5.86 5.55 -2.17
N GLY A 64 6.41 4.35 -1.94
CA GLY A 64 7.79 3.96 -2.25
C GLY A 64 8.77 4.22 -1.12
N GLY A 65 8.29 4.59 0.07
CA GLY A 65 9.11 4.77 1.27
C GLY A 65 9.43 3.46 1.97
N MET A 66 10.18 3.55 3.07
CA MET A 66 10.61 2.42 3.89
C MET A 66 9.68 2.26 5.10
N ALA A 67 9.09 1.08 5.27
CA ALA A 67 8.21 0.75 6.38
C ALA A 67 8.84 -0.34 7.25
N MET A 68 9.02 -0.06 8.54
CA MET A 68 9.58 -1.02 9.49
C MET A 68 8.69 -1.17 10.72
N LEU A 69 8.63 -2.39 11.26
CA LEU A 69 7.85 -2.73 12.43
C LEU A 69 8.74 -3.43 13.48
N GLN A 70 8.51 -3.13 14.75
CA GLN A 70 9.15 -3.86 15.84
C GLN A 70 8.66 -5.31 15.91
N ALA A 71 9.59 -6.25 15.92
CA ALA A 71 9.29 -7.65 16.20
C ALA A 71 8.79 -7.84 17.65
N PRO A 72 7.82 -8.75 17.89
CA PRO A 72 7.36 -9.06 19.22
C PRO A 72 8.51 -9.53 20.12
N THR A 73 8.52 -9.11 21.39
CA THR A 73 9.42 -9.67 22.39
C THR A 73 8.79 -10.92 23.00
N ALA A 74 9.58 -11.95 23.30
CA ALA A 74 9.12 -13.23 23.85
C ALA A 74 8.41 -13.15 25.21
N ALA A 75 8.28 -11.95 25.81
CA ALA A 75 7.70 -11.71 27.13
C ALA A 75 6.31 -11.02 27.09
N ALA A 76 5.76 -10.76 25.90
CA ALA A 76 4.42 -10.18 25.75
C ALA A 76 3.38 -11.29 25.50
N ASP A 77 2.90 -11.89 26.59
CA ASP A 77 1.77 -12.81 26.58
C ASP A 77 0.48 -12.12 26.09
N ASP A 78 -0.27 -12.89 25.29
CA ASP A 78 -1.72 -12.91 25.12
C ASP A 78 -2.51 -11.70 24.59
N SER A 79 -1.85 -10.67 24.04
CA SER A 79 -2.50 -9.75 23.07
C SER A 79 -2.10 -10.03 21.61
N MET A 80 -1.38 -11.13 21.40
CA MET A 80 -0.63 -11.46 20.19
C MET A 80 -1.28 -12.54 19.29
N SER A 81 -2.61 -12.71 19.40
CA SER A 81 -3.39 -13.52 18.46
C SER A 81 -3.80 -12.75 17.19
N ALA A 82 -3.35 -11.51 17.05
CA ALA A 82 -3.54 -10.67 15.88
C ALA A 82 -2.20 -10.07 15.45
N LEU A 83 -1.35 -10.88 14.81
CA LEU A 83 -0.59 -10.36 13.68
C LEU A 83 -1.33 -10.85 12.45
N PRO A 84 -2.33 -10.10 11.93
CA PRO A 84 -3.02 -10.46 10.70
C PRO A 84 -2.02 -10.35 9.53
N ALA A 85 -2.49 -10.54 8.29
CA ALA A 85 -1.73 -10.47 7.04
C ALA A 85 -0.82 -9.22 6.81
N GLU A 86 -0.71 -8.33 7.79
CA GLU A 86 0.06 -7.09 7.90
C GLU A 86 1.58 -7.28 7.84
N HIS A 87 2.10 -8.48 8.12
CA HIS A 87 3.51 -8.82 7.83
C HIS A 87 3.89 -8.66 6.36
N ARG A 88 2.90 -8.66 5.45
CA ARG A 88 3.11 -8.42 4.02
C ARG A 88 3.14 -6.93 3.65
N LEU A 89 2.90 -6.03 4.62
CA LEU A 89 2.78 -4.58 4.37
C LEU A 89 4.04 -3.78 4.76
N VAL A 90 5.03 -4.42 5.38
CA VAL A 90 6.24 -3.78 5.90
C VAL A 90 7.50 -4.45 5.36
N ASP A 91 8.56 -3.67 5.18
CA ASP A 91 9.81 -4.15 4.58
C ASP A 91 10.68 -4.93 5.58
N HIS A 92 10.61 -4.55 6.86
CA HIS A 92 11.37 -5.19 7.93
C HIS A 92 10.55 -5.35 9.20
N VAL A 93 10.62 -6.54 9.79
CA VAL A 93 10.15 -6.82 11.15
C VAL A 93 11.32 -7.26 12.01
N LEU A 94 11.78 -6.40 12.90
CA LEU A 94 13.06 -6.57 13.60
C LEU A 94 12.95 -6.14 15.08
N PRO A 95 13.74 -6.74 15.99
CA PRO A 95 13.83 -6.23 17.36
C PRO A 95 14.44 -4.80 17.37
N PRO A 96 14.17 -3.97 18.38
CA PRO A 96 14.56 -2.55 18.39
C PRO A 96 16.05 -2.26 18.11
N PRO A 97 17.03 -3.03 18.64
CA PRO A 97 18.44 -2.80 18.30
C PRO A 97 18.73 -3.01 16.81
N ARG A 98 18.14 -4.05 16.21
CA ARG A 98 18.31 -4.33 14.78
C ARG A 98 17.57 -3.33 13.90
N LEU A 99 16.42 -2.80 14.34
CA LEU A 99 15.76 -1.69 13.65
C LEU A 99 16.66 -0.46 13.56
N ALA A 100 17.33 -0.09 14.66
CA ALA A 100 18.23 1.06 14.67
C ALA A 100 19.43 0.85 13.74
N GLU A 101 20.05 -0.33 13.77
CA GLU A 101 21.11 -0.70 12.83
C GLU A 101 20.65 -0.61 11.37
N GLU A 102 19.47 -1.17 11.08
CA GLU A 102 18.93 -1.24 9.73
C GLU A 102 18.56 0.14 9.18
N LEU A 103 17.96 0.99 10.01
CA LEU A 103 17.74 2.40 9.70
C LEU A 103 19.04 3.12 9.37
N GLY A 104 20.10 2.88 10.15
CA GLY A 104 21.44 3.43 9.90
C GLY A 104 22.01 2.99 8.54
N ARG A 105 21.94 1.68 8.23
CA ARG A 105 22.37 1.14 6.93
C ARG A 105 21.59 1.76 5.77
N TYR A 106 20.27 1.84 5.91
CA TYR A 106 19.39 2.41 4.89
C TYR A 106 19.68 3.90 4.63
N LEU A 107 19.83 4.70 5.69
CA LEU A 107 20.19 6.12 5.56
C LEU A 107 21.58 6.31 4.92
N GLY A 108 22.54 5.46 5.26
CA GLY A 108 23.87 5.44 4.62
C GLY A 108 23.76 5.18 3.11
N HIS A 109 22.96 4.18 2.73
CA HIS A 109 22.71 3.86 1.32
C HIS A 109 22.04 5.01 0.56
N LEU A 110 21.00 5.64 1.12
CA LEU A 110 20.34 6.80 0.49
C LEU A 110 21.30 7.98 0.27
N ARG A 111 22.17 8.27 1.25
CA ARG A 111 23.21 9.31 1.12
C ARG A 111 24.19 9.00 -0.01
N ASN A 112 24.61 7.74 -0.14
CA ASN A 112 25.52 7.32 -1.21
C ASN A 112 24.89 7.48 -2.60
N ILE A 113 23.58 7.17 -2.75
CA ILE A 113 22.86 7.39 -4.01
C ILE A 113 22.78 8.89 -4.34
N GLN A 114 22.42 9.72 -3.35
CA GLN A 114 22.30 11.16 -3.54
C GLN A 114 23.63 11.81 -3.96
N GLN A 115 24.73 11.45 -3.31
CA GLN A 115 26.06 11.98 -3.65
C GLN A 115 26.53 11.59 -5.05
N ARG A 116 26.14 10.41 -5.54
CA ARG A 116 26.55 9.94 -6.87
C ARG A 116 25.75 10.55 -8.03
N GLY A 117 24.66 11.30 -7.78
CA GLY A 117 23.85 11.93 -8.85
C GLY A 117 23.19 10.95 -9.84
N ARG A 118 23.06 9.66 -9.47
CA ARG A 118 22.76 8.53 -10.38
C ARG A 118 21.28 8.29 -10.71
N ARG A 119 20.35 9.17 -10.32
CA ARG A 119 18.91 8.87 -10.47
C ARG A 119 18.46 8.67 -11.93
N LYS A 120 18.91 9.52 -12.86
CA LYS A 120 18.58 9.35 -14.29
C LYS A 120 19.20 8.10 -14.91
N THR A 121 20.46 7.81 -14.57
CA THR A 121 21.16 6.60 -15.04
C THR A 121 20.57 5.31 -14.48
N GLN A 122 20.08 5.31 -13.24
CA GLN A 122 19.48 4.13 -12.63
C GLN A 122 18.12 3.81 -13.25
N GLN A 123 17.31 4.83 -13.56
CA GLN A 123 16.04 4.62 -14.25
C GLN A 123 16.24 3.97 -15.63
N GLN A 124 17.20 4.45 -16.41
CA GLN A 124 17.54 3.88 -17.72
C GLN A 124 18.06 2.44 -17.59
N ALA A 125 18.97 2.18 -16.66
CA ALA A 125 19.51 0.84 -16.43
C ALA A 125 18.42 -0.18 -16.04
N ILE A 126 17.43 0.24 -15.24
CA ILE A 126 16.28 -0.61 -14.91
C ILE A 126 15.39 -0.82 -16.12
N GLU A 127 15.14 0.23 -16.90
CA GLU A 127 14.34 0.14 -18.13
C GLU A 127 14.95 -0.84 -19.14
N GLU A 128 16.28 -0.86 -19.28
CA GLU A 128 17.01 -1.83 -20.09
C GLU A 128 16.90 -3.26 -19.55
N ALA A 129 16.87 -3.44 -18.22
CA ALA A 129 16.73 -4.73 -17.56
C ALA A 129 15.28 -5.24 -17.47
N LEU A 130 14.27 -4.39 -17.76
CA LEU A 130 12.85 -4.74 -17.59
C LEU A 130 12.43 -6.03 -18.29
N PRO A 131 12.84 -6.32 -19.55
CA PRO A 131 12.43 -7.55 -20.22
C PRO A 131 12.84 -8.81 -19.43
N ALA A 132 14.10 -8.86 -18.99
CA ALA A 132 14.63 -9.99 -18.21
C ALA A 132 13.94 -10.11 -16.84
N ILE A 133 13.71 -8.98 -16.16
CA ILE A 133 12.97 -8.97 -14.89
C ILE A 133 11.53 -9.48 -15.09
N CYS A 134 10.87 -9.11 -16.19
CA CYS A 134 9.53 -9.62 -16.51
C CYS A 134 9.52 -11.12 -16.80
N ASP A 135 10.57 -11.65 -17.44
CA ASP A 135 10.69 -13.09 -17.69
C ASP A 135 10.85 -13.87 -16.37
N VAL A 136 11.68 -13.38 -15.43
CA VAL A 136 11.81 -13.96 -14.09
C VAL A 136 10.47 -13.93 -13.34
N LEU A 137 9.76 -12.79 -13.39
CA LEU A 137 8.43 -12.66 -12.78
C LEU A 137 7.39 -13.60 -13.39
N LEU A 138 7.41 -13.78 -14.71
CA LEU A 138 6.50 -14.69 -15.39
C LEU A 138 6.75 -16.14 -14.94
N GLN A 139 8.02 -16.54 -14.81
CA GLN A 139 8.37 -17.87 -14.29
C GLN A 139 7.93 -18.06 -12.83
N ALA A 140 8.15 -17.06 -11.98
CA ALA A 140 7.85 -17.14 -10.54
C ALA A 140 6.35 -17.05 -10.23
N SER A 141 5.59 -16.24 -10.98
CA SER A 141 4.21 -15.86 -10.63
C SER A 141 3.14 -16.28 -11.65
N GLN A 142 3.53 -16.71 -12.86
CA GLN A 142 2.61 -16.93 -13.99
C GLN A 142 1.84 -15.68 -14.45
N HIS A 143 2.26 -14.48 -14.03
CA HIS A 143 1.67 -13.21 -14.46
C HIS A 143 2.60 -12.48 -15.42
N ASP A 144 2.07 -12.01 -16.54
CA ASP A 144 2.82 -11.27 -17.54
C ASP A 144 2.73 -9.75 -17.30
N PHE A 145 3.84 -9.16 -16.85
CA PHE A 145 3.95 -7.72 -16.62
C PHE A 145 4.46 -6.92 -17.82
N ARG A 146 4.73 -7.54 -18.98
CA ARG A 146 5.27 -6.81 -20.15
C ARG A 146 4.32 -5.75 -20.71
N HIS A 147 3.01 -5.89 -20.44
CA HIS A 147 1.98 -4.94 -20.82
C HIS A 147 1.67 -3.90 -19.73
N TYR A 148 2.29 -4.01 -18.56
CA TYR A 148 2.14 -3.02 -17.50
C TYR A 148 2.88 -1.73 -17.86
N LYS A 149 2.40 -0.60 -17.33
CA LYS A 149 3.04 0.69 -17.54
C LYS A 149 4.48 0.67 -17.01
N SER A 150 5.48 0.82 -17.89
CA SER A 150 6.90 0.73 -17.54
C SER A 150 7.29 1.65 -16.37
N SER A 151 6.74 2.87 -16.32
CA SER A 151 7.00 3.79 -15.21
C SER A 151 6.61 3.23 -13.84
N THR A 152 5.53 2.43 -13.79
CA THR A 152 5.08 1.77 -12.56
C THR A 152 6.04 0.65 -12.19
N LEU A 153 6.41 -0.21 -13.15
CA LEU A 153 7.37 -1.30 -12.94
C LEU A 153 8.71 -0.76 -12.44
N ILE A 154 9.27 0.23 -13.13
CA ILE A 154 10.53 0.88 -12.76
C ILE A 154 10.47 1.40 -11.33
N ARG A 155 9.40 2.11 -10.95
CA ARG A 155 9.27 2.64 -9.59
C ARG A 155 9.24 1.55 -8.52
N ARG A 156 8.55 0.44 -8.79
CA ARG A 156 8.44 -0.71 -7.88
C ARG A 156 9.75 -1.49 -7.76
N ILE A 157 10.43 -1.70 -8.88
CA ILE A 157 11.77 -2.30 -8.91
C ILE A 157 12.79 -1.41 -8.17
N GLN A 158 12.80 -0.11 -8.43
CA GLN A 158 13.64 0.86 -7.71
C GLN A 158 13.41 0.79 -6.21
N ARG A 159 12.15 0.65 -5.77
CA ARG A 159 11.82 0.51 -4.35
C ARG A 159 12.39 -0.79 -3.76
N ARG A 160 12.21 -1.94 -4.42
CA ARG A 160 12.81 -3.22 -3.97
C ARG A 160 14.32 -3.12 -3.86
N MET A 161 14.98 -2.55 -4.87
CA MET A 161 16.41 -2.29 -4.86
C MET A 161 16.83 -1.41 -3.66
N GLN A 162 16.06 -0.35 -3.34
CA GLN A 162 16.32 0.50 -2.17
C GLN A 162 16.18 -0.28 -0.85
N VAL A 163 15.16 -1.13 -0.71
CA VAL A 163 14.98 -1.97 0.48
C VAL A 163 16.16 -2.92 0.66
N LEU A 164 16.59 -3.56 -0.43
CA LEU A 164 17.76 -4.45 -0.45
C LEU A 164 19.10 -3.70 -0.42
N LYS A 165 19.07 -2.36 -0.50
CA LYS A 165 20.25 -1.49 -0.56
C LYS A 165 21.15 -1.77 -1.78
N MET A 166 20.55 -2.22 -2.88
CA MET A 166 21.20 -2.46 -4.18
C MET A 166 21.17 -1.21 -5.04
N THR A 167 22.27 -0.91 -5.72
CA THR A 167 22.36 0.26 -6.62
C THR A 167 22.30 -0.10 -8.10
N ASP A 168 22.78 -1.29 -8.46
CA ASP A 168 22.86 -1.74 -9.85
C ASP A 168 21.67 -2.66 -10.18
N SER A 169 21.06 -2.45 -11.34
CA SER A 169 19.94 -3.29 -11.80
C SER A 169 20.40 -4.68 -12.19
N SER A 170 21.65 -4.85 -12.59
CA SER A 170 22.25 -6.15 -12.93
C SER A 170 22.40 -7.01 -11.68
N ASP A 171 22.91 -6.44 -10.58
CA ASP A 171 22.99 -7.10 -9.27
C ASP A 171 21.59 -7.52 -8.78
N TYR A 172 20.58 -6.67 -9.02
CA TYR A 172 19.21 -7.00 -8.64
C TYR A 172 18.60 -8.10 -9.51
N LEU A 173 18.87 -8.11 -10.81
CA LEU A 173 18.44 -9.19 -11.70
C LEU A 173 19.08 -10.53 -11.30
N GLU A 174 20.39 -10.56 -11.04
CA GLU A 174 21.07 -11.76 -10.55
C GLU A 174 20.48 -12.23 -9.21
N HIS A 175 20.13 -11.30 -8.31
CA HIS A 175 19.46 -11.66 -7.06
C HIS A 175 18.06 -12.25 -7.30
N LEU A 176 17.27 -11.70 -8.22
CA LEU A 176 15.96 -12.23 -8.60
C LEU A 176 16.05 -13.64 -9.19
N GLU A 177 17.07 -13.91 -9.99
CA GLU A 177 17.30 -15.23 -10.58
C GLU A 177 17.71 -16.28 -9.53
N ASN A 178 18.45 -15.86 -8.49
CA ASN A 178 18.98 -16.76 -7.46
C ASN A 178 18.09 -16.89 -6.21
N ASP A 179 17.17 -15.96 -5.96
CA ASP A 179 16.26 -15.98 -4.81
C ASP A 179 14.78 -15.94 -5.26
N PRO A 180 14.12 -17.11 -5.38
CA PRO A 180 12.70 -17.18 -5.72
C PRO A 180 11.79 -16.41 -4.75
N ALA A 181 12.22 -16.23 -3.49
CA ALA A 181 11.43 -15.47 -2.52
C ALA A 181 11.44 -13.97 -2.83
N GLU A 182 12.51 -13.43 -3.44
CA GLU A 182 12.52 -12.06 -3.93
C GLU A 182 11.61 -11.87 -5.15
N GLY A 183 11.56 -12.86 -6.06
CA GLY A 183 10.60 -12.86 -7.17
C GLY A 183 9.15 -12.74 -6.68
N GLN A 184 8.79 -13.49 -5.64
CA GLN A 184 7.48 -13.40 -5.00
C GLN A 184 7.24 -12.04 -4.32
N LYS A 185 8.25 -11.48 -3.64
CA LYS A 185 8.14 -10.14 -3.01
C LYS A 185 7.97 -9.04 -4.05
N LEU A 186 8.69 -9.09 -5.17
CA LEU A 186 8.53 -8.15 -6.27
C LEU A 186 7.15 -8.28 -6.91
N PHE A 187 6.65 -9.52 -7.09
CA PHE A 187 5.29 -9.74 -7.55
C PHE A 187 4.25 -9.05 -6.64
N GLU A 188 4.35 -9.27 -5.32
CA GLU A 188 3.45 -8.64 -4.34
C GLU A 188 3.56 -7.11 -4.35
N GLU A 189 4.77 -6.57 -4.52
CA GLU A 189 5.03 -5.13 -4.65
C GLU A 189 4.40 -4.53 -5.93
N LEU A 190 4.30 -5.31 -7.01
CA LEU A 190 3.69 -4.89 -8.28
C LEU A 190 2.17 -4.88 -8.24
N LEU A 191 1.56 -5.72 -7.39
CA LEU A 191 0.12 -5.70 -7.15
C LEU A 191 -0.24 -4.45 -6.34
N ILE A 192 -0.73 -3.41 -7.01
CA ILE A 192 -1.20 -2.17 -6.35
C ILE A 192 -2.47 -2.48 -5.56
N GLY A 193 -2.31 -2.95 -4.32
CA GLY A 193 -3.39 -3.29 -3.40
C GLY A 193 -3.87 -2.12 -2.54
N VAL A 194 -3.85 -0.89 -3.06
CA VAL A 194 -4.43 0.27 -2.33
C VAL A 194 -5.89 0.36 -2.69
N THR A 195 -6.74 0.13 -1.70
CA THR A 195 -8.18 0.36 -1.77
C THR A 195 -8.65 0.94 -0.44
N THR A 196 -9.68 1.74 -0.47
CA THR A 196 -10.33 2.34 0.70
C THR A 196 -11.81 2.44 0.42
N PHE A 197 -12.63 2.42 1.47
CA PHE A 197 -14.05 2.73 1.32
C PHE A 197 -14.24 4.10 0.67
N PHE A 198 -15.18 4.17 -0.29
CA PHE A 198 -15.52 5.41 -1.00
C PHE A 198 -14.29 6.15 -1.54
N ARG A 199 -13.33 5.42 -2.13
CA ARG A 199 -12.03 5.94 -2.60
C ARG A 199 -12.12 7.23 -3.42
N ASP A 200 -13.13 7.33 -4.29
CA ASP A 200 -13.49 8.54 -5.03
C ASP A 200 -14.93 8.93 -4.67
N PRO A 201 -15.11 9.81 -3.66
CA PRO A 201 -16.44 10.17 -3.17
C PRO A 201 -17.34 10.77 -4.26
N ASP A 202 -16.77 11.53 -5.18
CA ASP A 202 -17.53 12.18 -6.26
C ASP A 202 -18.00 11.15 -7.29
N ALA A 203 -17.14 10.20 -7.66
CA ALA A 203 -17.51 9.10 -8.55
C ALA A 203 -18.58 8.19 -7.93
N PHE A 204 -18.45 7.82 -6.65
CA PHE A 204 -19.45 7.01 -5.96
C PHE A 204 -20.77 7.77 -5.74
N ALA A 205 -20.74 9.08 -5.50
CA ALA A 205 -21.93 9.91 -5.43
C ALA A 205 -22.66 9.97 -6.79
N ALA A 206 -21.91 10.11 -7.88
CA ALA A 206 -22.49 10.05 -9.24
C ALA A 206 -23.09 8.67 -9.53
N LEU A 207 -22.40 7.58 -9.18
CA LEU A 207 -22.91 6.22 -9.33
C LEU A 207 -24.23 6.02 -8.57
N ALA A 208 -24.28 6.45 -7.31
CA ALA A 208 -25.45 6.33 -6.45
C ALA A 208 -26.64 7.15 -6.97
N ARG A 209 -26.40 8.35 -7.52
CA ARG A 209 -27.45 9.24 -8.00
C ARG A 209 -27.94 8.89 -9.40
N GLU A 210 -27.05 8.47 -10.30
CA GLU A 210 -27.32 8.47 -11.74
C GLU A 210 -27.34 7.08 -12.37
N VAL A 211 -26.67 6.10 -11.77
CA VAL A 211 -26.51 4.75 -12.34
C VAL A 211 -27.32 3.74 -11.56
N ILE A 212 -27.15 3.67 -10.24
CA ILE A 212 -27.84 2.68 -9.40
C ILE A 212 -29.36 2.72 -9.61
N PRO A 213 -30.06 3.86 -9.57
CA PRO A 213 -31.51 3.89 -9.80
C PRO A 213 -31.93 3.31 -11.15
N LYS A 214 -31.10 3.46 -12.18
CA LYS A 214 -31.37 2.93 -13.52
C LYS A 214 -31.13 1.43 -13.61
N LEU A 215 -30.25 0.86 -12.79
CA LEU A 215 -30.03 -0.59 -12.74
C LEU A 215 -31.26 -1.33 -12.19
N PHE A 216 -31.98 -0.69 -11.27
CA PHE A 216 -33.19 -1.22 -10.64
C PHE A 216 -34.48 -0.80 -11.36
N ALA A 217 -34.40 0.14 -12.31
CA ALA A 217 -35.56 0.56 -13.10
C ALA A 217 -36.14 -0.66 -13.84
N GLU A 218 -37.47 -0.80 -13.77
CA GLU A 218 -38.24 -1.86 -14.42
C GLU A 218 -37.92 -3.29 -13.96
N ARG A 219 -37.23 -3.47 -12.82
CA ARG A 219 -36.95 -4.78 -12.22
C ARG A 219 -37.79 -5.01 -10.97
N GLY A 220 -38.39 -6.20 -10.87
CA GLY A 220 -39.18 -6.63 -9.71
C GLY A 220 -38.46 -7.68 -8.85
N ALA A 221 -39.18 -8.25 -7.89
CA ALA A 221 -38.63 -9.24 -6.96
C ALA A 221 -38.14 -10.55 -7.62
N ASP A 222 -38.62 -10.86 -8.83
CA ASP A 222 -38.20 -12.06 -9.58
C ASP A 222 -36.95 -11.82 -10.45
N ASP A 223 -36.46 -10.57 -10.50
CA ASP A 223 -35.26 -10.21 -11.25
C ASP A 223 -34.00 -10.22 -10.36
N ALA A 224 -32.84 -10.21 -11.01
CA ALA A 224 -31.54 -10.08 -10.35
C ALA A 224 -30.67 -8.98 -10.96
N VAL A 225 -29.91 -8.27 -10.13
CA VAL A 225 -28.91 -7.27 -10.51
C VAL A 225 -27.53 -7.78 -10.13
N ARG A 226 -26.72 -8.19 -11.11
CA ARG A 226 -25.40 -8.76 -10.85
C ARG A 226 -24.30 -7.73 -11.10
N ILE A 227 -23.41 -7.56 -10.13
CA ILE A 227 -22.28 -6.63 -10.22
C ILE A 227 -20.97 -7.39 -10.17
N TRP A 228 -20.05 -7.02 -11.07
CA TRP A 228 -18.69 -7.55 -11.09
C TRP A 228 -17.68 -6.44 -10.78
N VAL A 229 -16.81 -6.69 -9.81
CA VAL A 229 -15.74 -5.77 -9.38
C VAL A 229 -14.40 -6.42 -9.68
N PRO A 230 -13.85 -6.29 -10.90
CA PRO A 230 -12.56 -6.86 -11.25
C PRO A 230 -11.44 -6.13 -10.50
N GLY A 231 -10.58 -6.87 -9.80
CA GLY A 231 -9.45 -6.29 -9.06
C GLY A 231 -9.84 -5.58 -7.76
N CYS A 232 -10.74 -6.17 -6.97
CA CYS A 232 -11.26 -5.56 -5.73
C CYS A 232 -10.25 -5.44 -4.57
N ALA A 233 -8.99 -5.87 -4.75
CA ALA A 233 -7.95 -5.88 -3.72
C ALA A 233 -8.43 -6.52 -2.40
N SER A 234 -8.50 -5.79 -1.29
CA SER A 234 -9.02 -6.26 0.00
C SER A 234 -10.55 -6.15 0.16
N GLY A 235 -11.25 -5.65 -0.86
CA GLY A 235 -12.71 -5.72 -0.97
C GLY A 235 -13.46 -4.42 -0.65
N GLU A 236 -12.79 -3.36 -0.18
CA GLU A 236 -13.45 -2.11 0.24
C GLU A 236 -14.29 -1.46 -0.88
N GLU A 237 -13.87 -1.57 -2.14
CA GLU A 237 -14.65 -1.11 -3.29
C GLU A 237 -15.92 -1.96 -3.50
N ALA A 238 -15.80 -3.29 -3.42
CA ALA A 238 -16.93 -4.19 -3.54
C ALA A 238 -17.95 -3.96 -2.41
N TYR A 239 -17.46 -3.74 -1.17
CA TYR A 239 -18.33 -3.39 -0.06
C TYR A 239 -18.92 -1.98 -0.18
N THR A 240 -18.19 -1.01 -0.71
CA THR A 240 -18.72 0.33 -1.01
C THR A 240 -19.91 0.23 -1.96
N LEU A 241 -19.77 -0.55 -3.04
CA LEU A 241 -20.87 -0.81 -3.96
C LEU A 241 -22.03 -1.53 -3.28
N ALA A 242 -21.77 -2.58 -2.49
CA ALA A 242 -22.81 -3.28 -1.76
C ALA A 242 -23.60 -2.36 -0.81
N MET A 243 -22.92 -1.46 -0.09
CA MET A 243 -23.56 -0.47 0.78
C MET A 243 -24.48 0.48 -0.01
N LEU A 244 -24.03 0.97 -1.16
CA LEU A 244 -24.82 1.87 -2.01
C LEU A 244 -26.05 1.17 -2.61
N LEU A 245 -25.89 -0.07 -3.10
CA LEU A 245 -26.99 -0.87 -3.64
C LEU A 245 -28.02 -1.16 -2.55
N ARG A 246 -27.55 -1.60 -1.38
CA ARG A 246 -28.41 -1.90 -0.24
C ARG A 246 -29.23 -0.67 0.17
N SER A 247 -28.57 0.49 0.26
CA SER A 247 -29.23 1.76 0.61
C SER A 247 -30.30 2.17 -0.42
N HIS A 248 -30.12 1.84 -1.70
CA HIS A 248 -31.13 2.08 -2.72
C HIS A 248 -32.28 1.08 -2.65
N MET A 249 -32.00 -0.22 -2.44
CA MET A 249 -33.01 -1.26 -2.32
C MET A 249 -34.00 -1.00 -1.18
N GLU A 250 -33.54 -0.41 -0.06
CA GLU A 250 -34.38 -0.05 1.09
C GLU A 250 -35.45 1.01 0.76
N GLN A 251 -35.35 1.66 -0.41
CA GLN A 251 -36.32 2.65 -0.89
C GLN A 251 -37.38 2.04 -1.83
N LEU A 252 -37.28 0.75 -2.15
CA LEU A 252 -38.16 0.03 -3.06
C LEU A 252 -39.04 -0.95 -2.28
N ASP A 253 -40.31 -1.08 -2.68
CA ASP A 253 -41.25 -2.00 -2.03
C ASP A 253 -40.93 -3.48 -2.30
N ASN A 254 -40.48 -3.79 -3.53
CA ASN A 254 -40.17 -5.15 -3.99
C ASN A 254 -38.88 -5.17 -4.81
N PRO A 255 -37.70 -5.00 -4.18
CA PRO A 255 -36.44 -4.94 -4.90
C PRO A 255 -36.03 -6.32 -5.47
N PRO A 256 -35.34 -6.36 -6.63
CA PRO A 256 -34.67 -7.55 -7.15
C PRO A 256 -33.55 -8.04 -6.22
N GLU A 257 -33.12 -9.30 -6.41
CA GLU A 257 -31.92 -9.85 -5.77
C GLU A 257 -30.65 -9.17 -6.31
N VAL A 258 -29.60 -9.05 -5.48
CA VAL A 258 -28.29 -8.45 -5.85
C VAL A 258 -27.14 -9.40 -5.51
#